data_AF-A0A7V5L305-F1
#
_entry.id   AF-A0A7V5L305-F1
#
_cell.length_a   1.000
_cell.length_b   1.000
_cell.length_c   1.000
_cell.angle_alpha   90.00
_cell.angle_beta   90.00
_cell.angle_gamma   90.00
#
_symmetry.space_group_name_H-M   'P 1'
#
loop_
_entity.id
_entity.type
_entity.pdbx_description
1 polymer ?
#
loop_
_entity_poly.entity_id
_entity_poly.type
_entity_poly.pdbx_seq_one_letter_code
_entity_poly.pdbx_strand_id
1 'polypeptide(L)'
;MGTYIHNNKVLDVRKDRLDLRDRVYMPVLKTLPKSYPDFTDIELIIKCYKATNMILDQGSDGACTGYALATVINYLQWKKIISENYRDFLENPLGFEIKKVSQKMLFNLARIYDEWDGEDYEGSSCRGAMKGWHKHGVCKEELWEFTEDEPNDGWQKDAIEQPLGAYYRVNKDSIVDMQSAICEVGALYVSANIHEGWWKLKDIEKRDIKDVTDDIPYIPYDTFPVGSHAFVIVGYTRYGFIVQNSWGTVWGNSGFGILSYKDWLEHGMDAWVSVIGVPVNIDVSPDTYSNLSLAVKCNEAVEGTQTIKRALLYSYQNINLKPVNEELAYQHTLVLNNYGRAKHTIVRTSSVEKSTRIISYDNIKKWLNEKPSNNKVTIYALGGFKDEKEYISKIRVMIPYFLENGIYPIFLTWQESYMKAIEESIDNKFKDIEVKTPDEVEALNRAIENYARKISTRAIWSEIKEKSKNANSKRIFGFKENTRIPVSGALYILTDSLERLKKDNIDLQIDVIAHSAGSQLVSTLWLKELSKRGLRLNSMHLL
;
A
#
# COMPACT_ATOMS: atom_id res chain seq x y z
N MET A 1 -4.74 -2.90 19.61
CA MET A 1 -5.59 -3.67 18.68
C MET A 1 -4.65 -4.39 17.72
N GLY A 2 -4.48 -5.71 17.90
CA GLY A 2 -3.55 -6.51 17.09
C GLY A 2 -4.30 -7.53 16.25
N THR A 3 -3.59 -8.29 15.41
CA THR A 3 -4.12 -9.44 14.66
C THR A 3 -4.83 -10.42 15.60
N TYR A 4 -6.13 -10.69 15.36
CA TYR A 4 -6.91 -11.65 16.14
C TYR A 4 -7.08 -12.94 15.33
N ILE A 5 -6.69 -14.08 15.91
CA ILE A 5 -6.98 -15.39 15.33
C ILE A 5 -8.19 -15.94 16.06
N HIS A 6 -9.28 -16.17 15.33
CA HIS A 6 -10.49 -16.79 15.87
C HIS A 6 -10.96 -17.91 14.95
N ASN A 7 -11.19 -19.10 15.49
CA ASN A 7 -11.65 -20.28 14.73
C ASN A 7 -10.87 -20.51 13.41
N ASN A 8 -9.52 -20.45 13.48
CA ASN A 8 -8.59 -20.58 12.35
C ASN A 8 -8.73 -19.52 11.25
N LYS A 9 -9.39 -18.40 11.52
CA LYS A 9 -9.44 -17.22 10.65
C LYS A 9 -8.66 -16.08 11.28
N VAL A 10 -7.85 -15.42 10.47
CA VAL A 10 -7.10 -14.23 10.86
C VAL A 10 -7.95 -13.00 10.52
N LEU A 11 -8.21 -12.18 11.53
CA LEU A 11 -9.05 -10.98 11.48
C LEU A 11 -8.17 -9.76 11.75
N ASP A 12 -7.82 -9.04 10.69
CA ASP A 12 -6.72 -8.07 10.71
C ASP A 12 -7.02 -6.76 9.95
N VAL A 13 -8.26 -6.55 9.51
CA VAL A 13 -8.64 -5.27 8.88
C VAL A 13 -8.66 -4.15 9.90
N ARG A 14 -8.17 -2.98 9.50
CA ARG A 14 -8.34 -1.76 10.27
C ARG A 14 -9.32 -0.79 9.63
N LYS A 15 -10.04 -0.09 10.49
CA LYS A 15 -10.87 1.05 10.10
C LYS A 15 -10.00 2.16 9.49
N ASP A 16 -10.45 2.71 8.37
CA ASP A 16 -9.76 3.83 7.72
C ASP A 16 -9.73 5.07 8.65
N ARG A 17 -8.57 5.73 8.77
CA ARG A 17 -8.47 7.03 9.48
C ARG A 17 -9.30 8.08 8.73
N LEU A 18 -9.73 9.16 9.38
CA LEU A 18 -10.39 10.25 8.66
C LEU A 18 -9.39 10.89 7.67
N ASP A 19 -9.73 10.94 6.38
CA ASP A 19 -8.98 11.67 5.35
C ASP A 19 -9.96 12.55 4.57
N LEU A 20 -9.79 13.87 4.66
CA LEU A 20 -10.68 14.85 4.01
C LEU A 20 -10.54 14.86 2.48
N ARG A 21 -9.53 14.17 1.94
CA ARG A 21 -9.31 14.04 0.48
C ARG A 21 -10.08 12.88 -0.13
N ASP A 22 -10.66 12.01 0.69
CA ASP A 22 -11.55 10.95 0.20
C ASP A 22 -12.72 11.59 -0.55
N ARG A 23 -12.92 11.18 -1.81
CA ARG A 23 -14.08 11.64 -2.58
C ARG A 23 -15.31 10.94 -2.05
N VAL A 24 -16.30 11.70 -1.59
CA VAL A 24 -17.55 11.14 -1.07
C VAL A 24 -18.48 10.79 -2.23
N TYR A 25 -19.10 9.62 -2.16
CA TYR A 25 -20.13 9.20 -3.12
C TYR A 25 -21.38 10.05 -2.93
N MET A 26 -21.89 10.63 -4.02
CA MET A 26 -23.13 11.40 -4.03
C MET A 26 -24.20 10.58 -4.77
N PRO A 27 -25.24 10.10 -4.09
CA PRO A 27 -26.29 9.29 -4.69
C PRO A 27 -27.01 10.00 -5.85
N VAL A 28 -27.29 9.25 -6.92
CA VAL A 28 -28.12 9.74 -8.03
C VAL A 28 -29.59 9.76 -7.61
N LEU A 29 -30.33 10.83 -7.93
CA LEU A 29 -31.76 10.95 -7.67
C LEU A 29 -32.56 10.04 -8.63
N LYS A 30 -32.63 8.74 -8.33
CA LYS A 30 -33.43 7.74 -9.04
C LYS A 30 -34.23 6.90 -8.05
N THR A 31 -35.43 6.49 -8.46
CA THR A 31 -36.19 5.49 -7.70
C THR A 31 -35.45 4.16 -7.73
N LEU A 32 -35.13 3.62 -6.55
CA LEU A 32 -34.47 2.32 -6.42
C LEU A 32 -35.51 1.19 -6.39
N PRO A 33 -35.17 -0.02 -6.91
CA PRO A 33 -36.00 -1.19 -6.74
C PRO A 33 -36.11 -1.58 -5.25
N LYS A 34 -37.11 -2.40 -4.90
CA LYS A 34 -37.28 -2.88 -3.51
C LYS A 34 -36.15 -3.81 -3.04
N SER A 35 -35.37 -4.31 -4.00
CA SER A 35 -34.27 -5.25 -3.84
C SER A 35 -33.37 -5.18 -5.05
N TYR A 36 -32.11 -5.57 -4.87
CA TYR A 36 -31.15 -5.70 -5.95
C TYR A 36 -30.22 -6.89 -5.67
N PRO A 37 -29.82 -7.67 -6.68
CA PRO A 37 -30.22 -7.59 -8.10
C PRO A 37 -31.72 -7.88 -8.33
N ASP A 38 -32.25 -7.46 -9.49
CA ASP A 38 -33.63 -7.75 -9.90
C ASP A 38 -33.78 -9.23 -10.25
N PHE A 39 -34.93 -9.83 -9.90
CA PHE A 39 -35.05 -11.26 -9.61
C PHE A 39 -35.50 -12.14 -10.77
N THR A 40 -35.48 -11.66 -12.02
CA THR A 40 -36.00 -12.46 -13.13
C THR A 40 -35.21 -13.76 -13.37
N ASP A 41 -33.89 -13.80 -13.11
CA ASP A 41 -33.05 -14.99 -13.37
C ASP A 41 -31.92 -15.19 -12.32
N ILE A 42 -32.19 -14.94 -11.04
CA ILE A 42 -31.20 -15.05 -9.94
C ILE A 42 -30.54 -16.44 -9.88
N GLU A 43 -31.32 -17.50 -10.12
CA GLU A 43 -30.85 -18.89 -10.10
C GLU A 43 -29.77 -19.11 -11.17
N LEU A 44 -30.01 -18.60 -12.39
CA LEU A 44 -29.06 -18.70 -13.49
C LEU A 44 -27.77 -17.94 -13.18
N ILE A 45 -27.90 -16.70 -12.70
CA ILE A 45 -26.76 -15.86 -12.30
C ILE A 45 -25.88 -16.59 -11.29
N ILE A 46 -26.48 -17.17 -10.25
CA ILE A 46 -25.74 -17.88 -9.19
C ILE A 46 -25.11 -19.16 -9.73
N LYS A 47 -25.80 -19.92 -10.59
CA LYS A 47 -25.21 -21.11 -11.24
C LYS A 47 -24.00 -20.74 -12.09
N CYS A 48 -24.08 -19.68 -12.88
CA CYS A 48 -22.96 -19.18 -13.69
C CYS A 48 -21.80 -18.71 -12.80
N TYR A 49 -22.10 -17.95 -11.74
CA TYR A 49 -21.11 -17.46 -10.79
C TYR A 49 -20.38 -18.60 -10.05
N LYS A 50 -21.11 -19.69 -9.74
CA LYS A 50 -20.54 -20.92 -9.17
C LYS A 50 -19.69 -21.68 -10.18
N ALA A 51 -20.19 -21.87 -11.41
CA ALA A 51 -19.47 -22.57 -12.48
C ALA A 51 -18.13 -21.90 -12.83
N THR A 52 -18.06 -20.57 -12.68
CA THR A 52 -16.87 -19.76 -12.91
C THR A 52 -15.94 -19.63 -11.68
N ASN A 53 -16.24 -20.34 -10.59
CA ASN A 53 -15.42 -20.38 -9.37
C ASN A 53 -15.10 -18.99 -8.77
N MET A 54 -16.12 -18.13 -8.68
CA MET A 54 -15.95 -16.73 -8.28
C MET A 54 -16.05 -16.48 -6.77
N ILE A 55 -16.36 -17.52 -5.99
CA ILE A 55 -16.37 -17.48 -4.52
C ILE A 55 -14.98 -17.83 -4.01
N LEU A 56 -14.24 -16.82 -3.58
CA LEU A 56 -12.86 -16.99 -3.11
C LEU A 56 -12.81 -17.59 -1.69
N ASP A 57 -11.68 -18.21 -1.36
CA ASP A 57 -11.39 -18.69 -0.01
C ASP A 57 -10.01 -18.21 0.45
N GLN A 58 -9.98 -17.39 1.49
CA GLN A 58 -8.75 -16.90 2.10
C GLN A 58 -8.09 -17.92 3.04
N GLY A 59 -8.72 -19.06 3.31
CA GLY A 59 -8.15 -20.06 4.22
C GLY A 59 -7.86 -19.47 5.60
N SER A 60 -6.64 -19.66 6.09
CA SER A 60 -6.12 -19.08 7.33
C SER A 60 -5.33 -17.80 7.11
N ASP A 61 -5.33 -17.26 5.89
CA ASP A 61 -4.53 -16.09 5.54
C ASP A 61 -5.20 -14.82 6.05
N GLY A 62 -4.44 -13.99 6.78
CA GLY A 62 -4.84 -12.64 7.18
C GLY A 62 -4.75 -11.69 6.01
N ALA A 63 -5.61 -11.88 5.00
CA ALA A 63 -5.54 -11.12 3.75
C ALA A 63 -6.91 -10.72 3.21
N CYS A 64 -7.91 -10.64 4.09
CA CYS A 64 -9.30 -10.40 3.73
C CYS A 64 -9.50 -9.12 2.89
N THR A 65 -8.70 -8.07 3.06
CA THR A 65 -8.74 -6.86 2.21
C THR A 65 -8.44 -7.16 0.74
N GLY A 66 -7.38 -7.94 0.46
CA GLY A 66 -7.00 -8.34 -0.89
C GLY A 66 -8.03 -9.28 -1.52
N TYR A 67 -8.54 -10.23 -0.74
CA TYR A 67 -9.60 -11.15 -1.18
C TYR A 67 -10.91 -10.42 -1.50
N ALA A 68 -11.38 -9.55 -0.61
CA ALA A 68 -12.63 -8.82 -0.80
C ALA A 68 -12.52 -7.82 -1.97
N LEU A 69 -11.40 -7.13 -2.14
CA LEU A 69 -11.20 -6.26 -3.30
C LEU A 69 -11.11 -7.07 -4.60
N ALA A 70 -10.42 -8.22 -4.60
CA ALA A 70 -10.40 -9.13 -5.75
C ALA A 70 -11.81 -9.59 -6.12
N THR A 71 -12.65 -9.92 -5.13
CA THR A 71 -14.05 -10.28 -5.34
C THR A 71 -14.83 -9.16 -6.03
N VAL A 72 -14.65 -7.89 -5.62
CA VAL A 72 -15.27 -6.74 -6.31
C VAL A 72 -14.82 -6.65 -7.76
N ILE A 73 -13.51 -6.71 -8.01
CA ILE A 73 -12.96 -6.58 -9.36
C ILE A 73 -13.44 -7.73 -10.25
N ASN A 74 -13.36 -8.96 -9.76
CA ASN A 74 -13.84 -10.16 -10.45
C ASN A 74 -15.34 -10.04 -10.77
N TYR A 75 -16.17 -9.60 -9.82
CA TYR A 75 -17.60 -9.39 -10.04
C TYR A 75 -17.88 -8.33 -11.11
N LEU A 76 -17.16 -7.20 -11.09
CA LEU A 76 -17.30 -6.15 -12.09
C LEU A 76 -16.86 -6.61 -13.49
N GLN A 77 -15.78 -7.41 -13.58
CA GLN A 77 -15.35 -8.03 -14.84
C GLN A 77 -16.39 -9.01 -15.36
N TRP A 78 -16.92 -9.88 -14.49
CA TRP A 78 -17.98 -10.83 -14.80
C TRP A 78 -19.22 -10.12 -15.37
N LYS A 79 -19.69 -9.06 -14.70
CA LYS A 79 -20.84 -8.26 -15.14
C LYS A 79 -20.57 -7.58 -16.49
N LYS A 80 -19.37 -7.03 -16.69
CA LYS A 80 -18.96 -6.41 -17.95
C LYS A 80 -18.96 -7.44 -19.09
N ILE A 81 -18.31 -8.58 -18.91
CA ILE A 81 -18.20 -9.64 -19.93
C ILE A 81 -19.59 -10.14 -20.33
N ILE A 82 -20.48 -10.38 -19.36
CA ILE A 82 -21.86 -10.79 -19.65
C ILE A 82 -22.60 -9.70 -20.43
N SER A 83 -22.45 -8.43 -20.05
CA SER A 83 -23.12 -7.33 -20.75
C SER A 83 -22.65 -7.16 -22.19
N GLU A 84 -21.35 -7.39 -22.46
CA GLU A 84 -20.76 -7.28 -23.79
C GLU A 84 -21.09 -8.49 -24.68
N ASN A 85 -21.28 -9.68 -24.08
CA ASN A 85 -21.53 -10.95 -24.78
C ASN A 85 -22.90 -11.53 -24.42
N TYR A 86 -23.91 -10.67 -24.24
CA TYR A 86 -25.20 -11.08 -23.67
C TYR A 86 -25.93 -12.17 -24.49
N ARG A 87 -25.77 -12.18 -25.82
CA ARG A 87 -26.35 -13.21 -26.68
C ARG A 87 -25.71 -14.58 -26.43
N ASP A 88 -24.39 -14.63 -26.43
CA ASP A 88 -23.62 -15.85 -26.16
C ASP A 88 -23.87 -16.35 -24.73
N PHE A 89 -24.06 -15.42 -23.78
CA PHE A 89 -24.47 -15.74 -22.42
C PHE A 89 -25.83 -16.43 -22.37
N LEU A 90 -26.82 -16.01 -23.16
CA LEU A 90 -28.12 -16.69 -23.22
C LEU A 90 -28.03 -18.08 -23.85
N GLU A 91 -27.15 -18.28 -24.82
CA GLU A 91 -26.96 -19.58 -25.50
C GLU A 91 -26.18 -20.59 -24.65
N ASN A 92 -25.13 -20.15 -23.95
CA ASN A 92 -24.32 -21.01 -23.07
C ASN A 92 -23.87 -20.29 -21.79
N PRO A 93 -24.78 -20.09 -20.81
CA PRO A 93 -24.48 -19.35 -19.58
C PRO A 93 -23.32 -19.93 -18.76
N LEU A 94 -23.13 -21.26 -18.80
CA LEU A 94 -22.13 -21.98 -18.01
C LEU A 94 -20.78 -22.14 -18.74
N GLY A 95 -20.69 -21.71 -20.00
CA GLY A 95 -19.48 -21.87 -20.83
C GLY A 95 -18.49 -20.72 -20.77
N PHE A 96 -18.78 -19.67 -20.01
CA PHE A 96 -17.90 -18.50 -19.88
C PHE A 96 -16.72 -18.81 -18.97
N GLU A 97 -15.51 -18.49 -19.43
CA GLU A 97 -14.32 -18.52 -18.59
C GLU A 97 -13.97 -17.08 -18.19
N ILE A 98 -13.76 -16.86 -16.90
CA ILE A 98 -13.37 -15.56 -16.37
C ILE A 98 -12.08 -15.72 -15.60
N LYS A 99 -11.04 -15.02 -16.05
CA LYS A 99 -9.76 -14.98 -15.38
C LYS A 99 -9.84 -14.08 -14.16
N LYS A 100 -9.64 -14.67 -12.98
CA LYS A 100 -9.62 -13.96 -11.71
C LYS A 100 -8.37 -13.09 -11.58
N VAL A 101 -8.49 -12.00 -10.81
CA VAL A 101 -7.38 -11.12 -10.45
C VAL A 101 -6.63 -11.63 -9.22
N SER A 102 -5.36 -11.25 -9.10
CA SER A 102 -4.49 -11.65 -7.99
C SER A 102 -4.89 -10.99 -6.67
N GLN A 103 -5.35 -11.81 -5.74
CA GLN A 103 -5.60 -11.42 -4.34
C GLN A 103 -4.28 -11.05 -3.65
N LYS A 104 -3.18 -11.72 -4.03
CA LYS A 104 -1.83 -11.50 -3.50
C LYS A 104 -1.33 -10.10 -3.80
N MET A 105 -1.45 -9.68 -5.07
CA MET A 105 -1.05 -8.34 -5.50
C MET A 105 -1.83 -7.29 -4.72
N LEU A 106 -3.17 -7.42 -4.66
CA LEU A 106 -4.02 -6.46 -3.96
C LEU A 106 -3.72 -6.39 -2.46
N PHE A 107 -3.47 -7.53 -1.81
CA PHE A 107 -3.11 -7.57 -0.40
C PHE A 107 -1.75 -6.92 -0.13
N ASN A 108 -0.73 -7.23 -0.93
CA ASN A 108 0.59 -6.61 -0.81
C ASN A 108 0.51 -5.09 -1.02
N LEU A 109 -0.21 -4.65 -2.04
CA LEU A 109 -0.46 -3.23 -2.27
C LEU A 109 -1.22 -2.58 -1.12
N ALA A 110 -2.23 -3.27 -0.54
CA ALA A 110 -2.98 -2.77 0.59
C ALA A 110 -2.08 -2.47 1.80
N ARG A 111 -1.08 -3.32 2.05
CA ARG A 111 -0.08 -3.12 3.12
C ARG A 111 0.88 -1.98 2.83
N ILE A 112 1.32 -1.84 1.58
CA ILE A 112 2.28 -0.80 1.16
C ILE A 112 1.65 0.61 1.18
N TYR A 113 0.37 0.70 0.84
CA TYR A 113 -0.37 1.96 0.77
C TYR A 113 -1.21 2.25 2.01
N ASP A 114 -1.07 1.43 3.05
CA ASP A 114 -1.75 1.63 4.31
C ASP A 114 -1.21 2.89 5.03
N GLU A 115 -2.06 3.50 5.86
CA GLU A 115 -1.72 4.73 6.58
C GLU A 115 -1.09 4.48 7.96
N TRP A 116 -0.92 3.21 8.29
CA TRP A 116 -0.48 2.75 9.60
C TRP A 116 0.99 2.28 9.57
N ASP A 117 1.81 2.80 8.66
CA ASP A 117 3.22 2.43 8.48
C ASP A 117 4.01 2.23 9.80
N GLY A 118 4.41 0.99 10.06
CA GLY A 118 5.24 0.63 11.20
C GLY A 118 4.55 0.47 12.54
N GLU A 119 3.22 0.59 12.65
CA GLU A 119 2.55 0.08 13.85
C GLU A 119 2.69 -1.45 13.93
N ASP A 120 2.57 -2.00 15.13
CA ASP A 120 2.65 -3.44 15.40
C ASP A 120 1.45 -4.23 14.84
N TYR A 121 1.34 -4.35 13.52
CA TYR A 121 0.26 -5.10 12.88
C TYR A 121 0.66 -5.62 11.49
N GLU A 122 0.18 -6.82 11.17
CA GLU A 122 0.26 -7.44 9.84
C GLU A 122 -0.95 -7.12 8.96
N GLY A 123 -1.89 -6.33 9.49
CA GLY A 123 -3.15 -6.00 8.84
C GLY A 123 -3.03 -5.00 7.70
N SER A 124 -4.17 -4.69 7.10
CA SER A 124 -4.30 -3.70 6.02
C SER A 124 -5.66 -3.01 6.11
N SER A 125 -5.83 -1.92 5.34
CA SER A 125 -7.06 -1.14 5.32
C SER A 125 -7.75 -1.18 3.96
N CYS A 126 -9.05 -0.89 3.95
CA CYS A 126 -9.81 -0.77 2.71
C CYS A 126 -9.25 0.36 1.84
N ARG A 127 -8.94 1.52 2.43
CA ARG A 127 -8.33 2.63 1.70
C ARG A 127 -6.96 2.26 1.12
N GLY A 128 -6.11 1.56 1.88
CA GLY A 128 -4.81 1.10 1.39
C GLY A 128 -4.95 0.25 0.14
N ALA A 129 -5.88 -0.72 0.15
CA ALA A 129 -6.17 -1.56 -1.02
C ALA A 129 -6.65 -0.74 -2.23
N MET A 130 -7.58 0.20 -2.02
CA MET A 130 -8.09 1.09 -3.06
C MET A 130 -6.99 1.99 -3.66
N LYS A 131 -6.14 2.57 -2.80
CA LYS A 131 -4.97 3.38 -3.23
C LYS A 131 -3.99 2.54 -4.05
N GLY A 132 -3.73 1.31 -3.61
CA GLY A 132 -2.91 0.35 -4.33
C GLY A 132 -3.41 0.08 -5.73
N TRP A 133 -4.68 -0.31 -5.86
CA TRP A 133 -5.30 -0.58 -7.17
C TRP A 133 -5.30 0.66 -8.08
N HIS A 134 -5.56 1.85 -7.53
CA HIS A 134 -5.49 3.12 -8.27
C HIS A 134 -4.10 3.46 -8.83
N LYS A 135 -3.04 3.05 -8.14
CA LYS A 135 -1.66 3.38 -8.50
C LYS A 135 -0.99 2.33 -9.37
N HIS A 136 -1.45 1.08 -9.32
CA HIS A 136 -0.78 -0.04 -9.98
C HIS A 136 -1.66 -0.86 -10.92
N GLY A 137 -2.98 -0.73 -10.86
CA GLY A 137 -3.86 -1.72 -11.45
C GLY A 137 -3.76 -3.06 -10.71
N VAL A 138 -4.15 -4.16 -11.36
CA VAL A 138 -4.05 -5.51 -10.78
C VAL A 138 -3.86 -6.55 -11.88
N CYS A 139 -2.92 -7.48 -11.69
CA CYS A 139 -2.69 -8.57 -12.63
C CYS A 139 -3.64 -9.75 -12.35
N LYS A 140 -3.72 -10.68 -13.31
CA LYS A 140 -4.39 -11.97 -13.15
C LYS A 140 -3.74 -12.82 -12.05
N GLU A 141 -4.55 -13.68 -11.43
CA GLU A 141 -4.12 -14.62 -10.39
C GLU A 141 -2.97 -15.52 -10.86
N GLU A 142 -2.98 -15.96 -12.13
CA GLU A 142 -1.93 -16.80 -12.76
C GLU A 142 -0.54 -16.12 -12.83
N LEU A 143 -0.50 -14.78 -12.78
CA LEU A 143 0.75 -14.03 -12.77
C LEU A 143 1.27 -13.77 -11.36
N TRP A 144 0.42 -13.93 -10.34
CA TRP A 144 0.86 -13.80 -8.96
C TRP A 144 -0.08 -14.54 -8.01
N GLU A 145 0.24 -15.81 -7.80
CA GLU A 145 -0.52 -16.69 -6.90
C GLU A 145 -0.29 -16.33 -5.43
N PHE A 146 -1.26 -16.63 -4.57
CA PHE A 146 -1.19 -16.25 -3.16
C PHE A 146 -0.04 -16.91 -2.39
N THR A 147 0.28 -18.16 -2.74
CA THR A 147 1.38 -18.96 -2.18
C THR A 147 2.75 -18.45 -2.59
N GLU A 148 2.84 -17.70 -3.70
CA GLU A 148 4.11 -17.22 -4.22
C GLU A 148 4.53 -15.89 -3.58
N ASP A 149 5.83 -15.77 -3.33
CA ASP A 149 6.41 -14.56 -2.73
C ASP A 149 6.60 -13.43 -3.76
N GLU A 150 6.84 -13.80 -5.02
CA GLU A 150 7.08 -12.89 -6.14
C GLU A 150 6.18 -13.25 -7.34
N PRO A 151 5.81 -12.26 -8.16
CA PRO A 151 5.04 -12.47 -9.37
C PRO A 151 5.88 -13.07 -10.51
N ASN A 152 5.21 -13.71 -11.45
CA ASN A 152 5.75 -14.13 -12.74
C ASN A 152 6.03 -12.93 -13.66
N ASP A 153 6.93 -13.13 -14.62
CA ASP A 153 7.23 -12.12 -15.65
C ASP A 153 5.97 -11.65 -16.38
N GLY A 154 5.91 -10.36 -16.70
CA GLY A 154 4.78 -9.76 -17.42
C GLY A 154 3.64 -9.24 -16.51
N TRP A 155 3.68 -9.48 -15.20
CA TRP A 155 2.67 -8.98 -14.25
C TRP A 155 2.44 -7.47 -14.35
N GLN A 156 3.49 -6.66 -14.57
CA GLN A 156 3.37 -5.21 -14.66
C GLN A 156 2.59 -4.75 -15.91
N LYS A 157 2.71 -5.49 -17.01
CA LYS A 157 2.00 -5.21 -18.26
C LYS A 157 0.54 -5.64 -18.16
N ASP A 158 0.29 -6.79 -17.53
CA ASP A 158 -1.08 -7.25 -17.32
C ASP A 158 -1.82 -6.37 -16.29
N ALA A 159 -1.12 -5.87 -15.27
CA ALA A 159 -1.74 -5.05 -14.23
C ALA A 159 -2.36 -3.75 -14.74
N ILE A 160 -1.73 -3.09 -15.71
CA ILE A 160 -2.23 -1.84 -16.29
C ILE A 160 -3.47 -2.04 -17.18
N GLU A 161 -3.77 -3.28 -17.59
CA GLU A 161 -4.98 -3.61 -18.35
C GLU A 161 -6.24 -3.65 -17.46
N GLN A 162 -6.06 -3.61 -16.14
CA GLN A 162 -7.15 -3.61 -15.17
C GLN A 162 -7.00 -2.46 -14.16
N PRO A 163 -6.97 -1.19 -14.62
CA PRO A 163 -6.81 -0.06 -13.73
C PRO A 163 -8.10 0.22 -12.95
N LEU A 164 -7.97 0.85 -11.78
CA LEU A 164 -9.11 1.43 -11.08
C LEU A 164 -9.60 2.69 -11.83
N GLY A 165 -10.92 2.84 -11.96
CA GLY A 165 -11.57 4.01 -12.56
C GLY A 165 -11.96 5.08 -11.53
N ALA A 166 -13.23 5.47 -11.51
CA ALA A 166 -13.74 6.29 -10.43
C ALA A 166 -13.94 5.44 -9.16
N TYR A 167 -13.59 5.99 -8.00
CA TYR A 167 -13.84 5.38 -6.71
C TYR A 167 -14.22 6.45 -5.68
N TYR A 168 -15.10 6.07 -4.77
CA TYR A 168 -15.67 6.97 -3.79
C TYR A 168 -15.88 6.26 -2.45
N ARG A 169 -15.74 7.02 -1.36
CA ARG A 169 -16.16 6.60 -0.03
C ARG A 169 -17.67 6.80 0.10
N VAL A 170 -18.39 5.73 0.42
CA VAL A 170 -19.83 5.77 0.66
C VAL A 170 -20.08 6.06 2.13
N ASN A 171 -21.10 6.86 2.43
CA ASN A 171 -21.52 7.07 3.81
C ASN A 171 -22.05 5.76 4.39
N LYS A 172 -21.24 5.08 5.21
CA LYS A 172 -21.57 3.80 5.83
C LYS A 172 -22.82 3.86 6.72
N ASP A 173 -23.13 5.05 7.26
CA ASP A 173 -24.25 5.27 8.19
C ASP A 173 -25.55 5.56 7.43
N SER A 174 -25.50 5.73 6.10
CA SER A 174 -26.66 5.89 5.23
C SER A 174 -26.91 4.60 4.43
N ILE A 175 -27.91 3.83 4.85
CA ILE A 175 -28.39 2.66 4.10
C ILE A 175 -28.82 3.04 2.68
N VAL A 176 -29.43 4.22 2.53
CA VAL A 176 -29.90 4.72 1.23
C VAL A 176 -28.74 4.99 0.27
N ASP A 177 -27.65 5.59 0.76
CA ASP A 177 -26.48 5.88 -0.07
C ASP A 177 -25.82 4.57 -0.52
N MET A 178 -25.73 3.59 0.38
CA MET A 178 -25.22 2.27 0.06
C MET A 178 -26.09 1.53 -0.95
N GLN A 179 -27.41 1.53 -0.78
CA GLN A 179 -28.36 0.95 -1.75
C GLN A 179 -28.23 1.62 -3.13
N SER A 180 -28.09 2.95 -3.17
CA SER A 180 -27.88 3.70 -4.41
C SER A 180 -26.59 3.26 -5.11
N ALA A 181 -25.47 3.21 -4.37
CA ALA A 181 -24.17 2.81 -4.89
C ALA A 181 -24.18 1.35 -5.40
N ILE A 182 -24.82 0.43 -4.67
CA ILE A 182 -25.04 -0.96 -5.10
C ILE A 182 -25.82 -1.00 -6.41
N CYS A 183 -26.93 -0.27 -6.53
CA CYS A 183 -27.71 -0.25 -7.78
C CYS A 183 -26.99 0.42 -8.95
N GLU A 184 -26.08 1.35 -8.69
CA GLU A 184 -25.30 2.03 -9.73
C GLU A 184 -24.18 1.15 -10.26
N VAL A 185 -23.41 0.53 -9.37
CA VAL A 185 -22.18 -0.18 -9.74
C VAL A 185 -22.36 -1.70 -9.67
N GLY A 186 -23.01 -2.18 -8.61
CA GLY A 186 -23.33 -3.60 -8.38
C GLY A 186 -22.65 -4.20 -7.15
N ALA A 187 -21.62 -3.57 -6.62
CA ALA A 187 -20.90 -4.05 -5.45
C ALA A 187 -20.31 -2.92 -4.61
N LEU A 188 -20.21 -3.15 -3.30
CA LEU A 188 -19.45 -2.34 -2.35
C LEU A 188 -18.34 -3.17 -1.74
N TYR A 189 -17.14 -2.59 -1.70
CA TYR A 189 -16.03 -3.08 -0.91
C TYR A 189 -16.15 -2.53 0.50
N VAL A 190 -16.31 -3.40 1.50
CA VAL A 190 -16.64 -2.97 2.86
C VAL A 190 -15.80 -3.67 3.93
N SER A 191 -15.76 -3.08 5.12
CA SER A 191 -15.24 -3.71 6.33
C SER A 191 -16.20 -3.52 7.51
N ALA A 192 -16.21 -4.48 8.43
CA ALA A 192 -17.00 -4.41 9.66
C ALA A 192 -16.32 -5.15 10.81
N ASN A 193 -16.72 -4.83 12.04
CA ASN A 193 -16.47 -5.73 13.16
C ASN A 193 -17.44 -6.92 13.07
N ILE A 194 -16.91 -8.13 13.02
CA ILE A 194 -17.71 -9.35 12.93
C ILE A 194 -17.79 -10.05 14.28
N HIS A 195 -18.82 -10.87 14.45
CA HIS A 195 -19.18 -11.52 15.70
C HIS A 195 -19.48 -13.02 15.50
N GLU A 196 -19.70 -13.79 16.57
CA GLU A 196 -19.87 -15.25 16.53
C GLU A 196 -20.94 -15.75 15.54
N GLY A 197 -21.99 -14.95 15.32
CA GLY A 197 -22.98 -15.18 14.27
C GLY A 197 -22.42 -15.55 12.90
N TRP A 198 -21.30 -14.96 12.49
CA TRP A 198 -20.67 -15.25 11.20
C TRP A 198 -20.22 -16.70 11.08
N TRP A 199 -19.79 -17.35 12.16
CA TRP A 199 -19.36 -18.76 12.13
C TRP A 199 -20.54 -19.73 12.12
N LYS A 200 -21.73 -19.31 12.54
CA LYS A 200 -22.94 -20.14 12.53
C LYS A 200 -23.44 -20.47 11.12
N LEU A 201 -22.95 -19.75 10.11
CA LEU A 201 -23.23 -20.01 8.70
C LEU A 201 -22.27 -21.02 8.06
N LYS A 202 -21.28 -21.54 8.79
CA LYS A 202 -20.38 -22.55 8.25
C LYS A 202 -21.10 -23.90 8.11
N ASP A 203 -20.91 -24.55 6.97
CA ASP A 203 -21.38 -25.92 6.67
C ASP A 203 -22.91 -26.09 6.79
N ILE A 204 -23.67 -25.00 6.62
CA ILE A 204 -25.13 -25.08 6.58
C ILE A 204 -25.62 -25.77 5.30
N GLU A 205 -26.87 -26.23 5.33
CA GLU A 205 -27.51 -26.81 4.15
C GLU A 205 -27.62 -25.77 3.02
N LYS A 206 -27.06 -26.10 1.85
CA LYS A 206 -27.11 -25.26 0.65
C LYS A 206 -28.43 -25.46 -0.06
N ARG A 207 -29.07 -24.37 -0.47
CA ARG A 207 -30.35 -24.39 -1.18
C ARG A 207 -30.18 -23.78 -2.56
N ASP A 208 -30.93 -24.29 -3.53
CA ASP A 208 -31.13 -23.56 -4.78
C ASP A 208 -31.82 -22.23 -4.47
N ILE A 209 -31.28 -21.14 -4.99
CA ILE A 209 -31.79 -19.79 -4.70
C ILE A 209 -32.83 -19.47 -5.76
N LYS A 210 -34.11 -19.58 -5.38
CA LYS A 210 -35.27 -19.14 -6.16
C LYS A 210 -35.78 -17.79 -5.66
N ASP A 211 -35.73 -17.57 -4.35
CA ASP A 211 -35.97 -16.30 -3.70
C ASP A 211 -34.78 -15.95 -2.80
N VAL A 212 -34.07 -14.86 -3.14
CA VAL A 212 -32.92 -14.37 -2.36
C VAL A 212 -33.26 -14.13 -0.89
N THR A 213 -34.48 -13.70 -0.62
CA THR A 213 -34.96 -13.29 0.69
C THR A 213 -35.18 -14.49 1.62
N ASP A 214 -35.66 -15.59 1.06
CA ASP A 214 -36.05 -16.80 1.79
C ASP A 214 -34.96 -17.89 1.75
N ASP A 215 -34.15 -17.92 0.67
CA ASP A 215 -33.16 -18.97 0.42
C ASP A 215 -31.72 -18.60 0.84
N ILE A 216 -31.41 -17.31 1.03
CA ILE A 216 -30.11 -16.88 1.58
C ILE A 216 -30.23 -16.77 3.10
N PRO A 217 -29.35 -17.44 3.85
CA PRO A 217 -29.40 -17.45 5.31
C PRO A 217 -29.06 -16.08 5.90
N TYR A 218 -29.71 -15.74 7.01
CA TYR A 218 -29.36 -14.58 7.82
C TYR A 218 -28.16 -14.87 8.69
N ILE A 219 -27.22 -13.92 8.77
CA ILE A 219 -26.16 -13.93 9.78
C ILE A 219 -26.85 -13.68 11.14
N PRO A 220 -26.84 -14.65 12.08
CA PRO A 220 -27.50 -14.46 13.36
C PRO A 220 -26.78 -13.36 14.16
N TYR A 221 -27.47 -12.27 14.45
CA TYR A 221 -26.89 -11.14 15.18
C TYR A 221 -26.32 -11.59 16.53
N ASP A 222 -25.17 -11.04 16.88
CA ASP A 222 -24.54 -11.15 18.19
C ASP A 222 -23.97 -9.78 18.59
N THR A 223 -24.04 -9.45 19.88
CA THR A 223 -23.69 -8.12 20.39
C THR A 223 -22.18 -7.95 20.59
N PHE A 224 -21.44 -9.04 20.76
CA PHE A 224 -20.02 -8.97 21.09
C PHE A 224 -19.15 -9.18 19.84
N PRO A 225 -18.44 -8.13 19.36
CA PRO A 225 -17.53 -8.27 18.24
C PRO A 225 -16.32 -9.11 18.64
N VAL A 226 -15.90 -9.98 17.72
CA VAL A 226 -14.76 -10.90 17.85
C VAL A 226 -13.52 -10.32 17.18
N GLY A 227 -13.69 -9.66 16.04
CA GLY A 227 -12.60 -9.06 15.27
C GLY A 227 -13.11 -8.33 14.04
N SER A 228 -12.21 -7.82 13.21
CA SER A 228 -12.55 -7.01 12.04
C SER A 228 -12.30 -7.79 10.74
N HIS A 229 -13.21 -7.67 9.78
CA HIS A 229 -13.17 -8.41 8.52
C HIS A 229 -13.59 -7.53 7.34
N ALA A 230 -12.98 -7.76 6.18
CA ALA A 230 -13.33 -7.12 4.91
C ALA A 230 -14.05 -8.12 4.01
N PHE A 231 -15.13 -7.67 3.37
CA PHE A 231 -15.99 -8.48 2.53
C PHE A 231 -16.70 -7.60 1.49
N VAL A 232 -17.60 -8.20 0.72
CA VAL A 232 -18.33 -7.51 -0.35
C VAL A 232 -19.82 -7.51 -0.08
N ILE A 233 -20.46 -6.37 -0.31
CA ILE A 233 -21.92 -6.30 -0.40
C ILE A 233 -22.29 -6.22 -1.89
N VAL A 234 -23.05 -7.19 -2.37
CA VAL A 234 -23.41 -7.34 -3.80
C VAL A 234 -24.87 -7.00 -4.09
N GLY A 235 -25.65 -6.69 -3.04
CA GLY A 235 -27.07 -6.50 -3.17
C GLY A 235 -27.75 -6.13 -1.87
N TYR A 236 -29.07 -5.98 -1.93
CA TYR A 236 -29.91 -5.72 -0.78
C TYR A 236 -31.32 -6.27 -0.98
N THR A 237 -31.99 -6.50 0.15
CA THR A 237 -33.40 -6.87 0.23
C THR A 237 -34.13 -5.92 1.18
N ARG A 238 -35.41 -6.16 1.42
CA ARG A 238 -36.15 -5.45 2.48
C ARG A 238 -35.58 -5.66 3.89
N TYR A 239 -34.78 -6.71 4.11
CA TYR A 239 -34.32 -7.12 5.44
C TYR A 239 -32.85 -6.81 5.72
N GLY A 240 -32.02 -6.68 4.69
CA GLY A 240 -30.60 -6.43 4.87
C GLY A 240 -29.80 -6.44 3.58
N PHE A 241 -28.48 -6.34 3.73
CA PHE A 241 -27.51 -6.45 2.64
C PHE A 241 -27.21 -7.90 2.31
N ILE A 242 -27.02 -8.18 1.02
CA ILE A 242 -26.52 -9.47 0.54
C ILE A 242 -25.00 -9.41 0.55
N VAL A 243 -24.39 -10.21 1.42
CA VAL A 243 -22.94 -10.29 1.60
C VAL A 243 -22.40 -11.46 0.79
N GLN A 244 -21.29 -11.22 0.08
CA GLN A 244 -20.41 -12.26 -0.42
C GLN A 244 -19.15 -12.29 0.42
N ASN A 245 -18.89 -13.43 1.05
CA ASN A 245 -17.73 -13.64 1.91
C ASN A 245 -16.58 -14.35 1.14
N SER A 246 -15.38 -14.30 1.71
CA SER A 246 -14.15 -14.92 1.20
C SER A 246 -13.74 -16.17 1.99
N TRP A 247 -14.72 -16.92 2.53
CA TRP A 247 -14.49 -18.16 3.30
C TRP A 247 -14.93 -19.42 2.53
N GLY A 248 -14.85 -19.34 1.19
CA GLY A 248 -15.20 -20.42 0.29
C GLY A 248 -16.70 -20.72 0.22
N THR A 249 -17.03 -21.72 -0.60
CA THR A 249 -18.43 -22.10 -0.87
C THR A 249 -19.09 -22.85 0.30
N VAL A 250 -18.35 -23.12 1.38
CA VAL A 250 -18.86 -23.80 2.59
C VAL A 250 -19.52 -22.83 3.58
N TRP A 251 -19.29 -21.53 3.43
CA TRP A 251 -19.91 -20.53 4.28
C TRP A 251 -21.22 -20.01 3.67
N GLY A 252 -22.26 -19.89 4.49
CA GLY A 252 -23.57 -19.42 4.05
C GLY A 252 -24.17 -20.29 2.93
N ASN A 253 -25.01 -19.69 2.09
CA ASN A 253 -25.47 -20.37 0.89
C ASN A 253 -24.47 -20.16 -0.25
N SER A 254 -23.43 -20.99 -0.27
CA SER A 254 -22.38 -20.96 -1.30
C SER A 254 -21.56 -19.65 -1.34
N GLY A 255 -21.19 -19.13 -0.18
CA GLY A 255 -20.43 -17.89 -0.01
C GLY A 255 -21.30 -16.67 0.30
N PHE A 256 -22.64 -16.81 0.29
CA PHE A 256 -23.57 -15.70 0.49
C PHE A 256 -24.35 -15.78 1.81
N GLY A 257 -24.61 -14.61 2.39
CA GLY A 257 -25.44 -14.45 3.59
C GLY A 257 -26.14 -13.09 3.62
N ILE A 258 -27.21 -12.97 4.40
CA ILE A 258 -27.90 -11.69 4.64
C ILE A 258 -27.38 -11.06 5.93
N LEU A 259 -26.81 -9.86 5.82
CA LEU A 259 -26.43 -9.01 6.94
C LEU A 259 -27.55 -8.01 7.20
N SER A 260 -28.18 -8.07 8.39
CA SER A 260 -29.29 -7.16 8.70
C SER A 260 -28.83 -5.69 8.72
N TYR A 261 -29.73 -4.76 8.38
CA TYR A 261 -29.39 -3.33 8.42
C TYR A 261 -28.99 -2.86 9.82
N LYS A 262 -29.62 -3.42 10.87
CA LYS A 262 -29.28 -3.13 12.26
C LYS A 262 -27.82 -3.50 12.55
N ASP A 263 -27.44 -4.72 12.17
CA ASP A 263 -26.10 -5.25 12.37
C ASP A 263 -25.05 -4.40 11.63
N TRP A 264 -25.32 -4.05 10.37
CA TRP A 264 -24.44 -3.16 9.61
C TRP A 264 -24.28 -1.77 10.26
N LEU A 265 -25.38 -1.13 10.68
CA LEU A 265 -25.31 0.21 11.29
C LEU A 265 -24.52 0.23 12.60
N GLU A 266 -24.52 -0.89 13.34
CA GLU A 266 -23.78 -1.03 14.58
C GLU A 266 -22.29 -1.35 14.36
N HIS A 267 -21.99 -2.23 13.41
CA HIS A 267 -20.66 -2.81 13.26
C HIS A 267 -19.87 -2.37 12.01
N GLY A 268 -20.53 -1.76 11.03
CA GLY A 268 -19.92 -1.30 9.78
C GLY A 268 -18.84 -0.25 10.00
N MET A 269 -17.66 -0.47 9.41
CA MET A 269 -16.47 0.37 9.58
C MET A 269 -16.21 1.26 8.37
N ASP A 270 -16.11 0.69 7.17
CA ASP A 270 -15.81 1.40 5.93
C ASP A 270 -16.64 0.85 4.77
N ALA A 271 -16.97 1.74 3.82
CA ALA A 271 -17.67 1.39 2.59
C ALA A 271 -17.10 2.18 1.40
N TRP A 272 -16.68 1.45 0.37
CA TRP A 272 -16.10 1.98 -0.85
C TRP A 272 -16.85 1.44 -2.06
N VAL A 273 -17.08 2.31 -3.03
CA VAL A 273 -17.61 1.96 -4.35
C VAL A 273 -16.58 2.31 -5.41
N SER A 274 -16.44 1.47 -6.44
CA SER A 274 -15.49 1.70 -7.51
C SER A 274 -15.89 1.04 -8.82
N VAL A 275 -15.39 1.57 -9.92
CA VAL A 275 -15.55 0.99 -11.25
C VAL A 275 -14.20 0.62 -11.83
N ILE A 276 -14.18 -0.33 -12.77
CA ILE A 276 -12.99 -0.65 -13.56
C ILE A 276 -12.74 0.52 -14.52
N GLY A 277 -11.51 1.00 -14.56
CA GLY A 277 -11.06 2.06 -15.46
C GLY A 277 -10.75 1.55 -16.86
N VAL A 278 -10.44 2.48 -17.76
CA VAL A 278 -9.98 2.16 -19.11
C VAL A 278 -8.44 2.21 -19.11
N PRO A 279 -7.75 1.18 -19.66
CA PRO A 279 -6.31 1.23 -19.83
C PRO A 279 -5.87 2.45 -20.63
N VAL A 280 -4.85 3.14 -20.13
CA VAL A 280 -4.20 4.26 -20.81
C VAL A 280 -2.80 3.82 -21.23
N ASN A 281 -2.28 4.41 -22.32
CA ASN A 281 -1.00 4.00 -22.89
C ASN A 281 0.17 4.33 -21.93
N ILE A 282 0.56 3.34 -21.15
CA ILE A 282 1.68 3.35 -20.19
C ILE A 282 2.46 2.06 -20.46
N ASP A 283 3.78 2.09 -20.36
CA ASP A 283 4.60 0.91 -20.67
C ASP A 283 4.35 -0.24 -19.70
N VAL A 284 4.39 0.05 -18.39
CA VAL A 284 4.29 -0.93 -17.29
C VAL A 284 3.81 -0.28 -15.99
N SER A 285 3.15 -1.08 -15.14
CA SER A 285 2.89 -0.75 -13.74
C SER A 285 4.21 -0.59 -12.98
N PRO A 286 4.41 0.45 -12.15
CA PRO A 286 5.66 0.60 -11.41
C PRO A 286 5.89 -0.54 -10.42
N ASP A 287 7.13 -1.02 -10.33
CA ASP A 287 7.58 -2.02 -9.34
C ASP A 287 7.87 -1.40 -7.96
N THR A 288 7.80 -0.08 -7.86
CA THR A 288 7.98 0.64 -6.58
C THR A 288 6.71 1.34 -6.15
N TYR A 289 6.65 1.74 -4.88
CA TYR A 289 5.73 2.76 -4.40
C TYR A 289 5.72 3.94 -5.38
N SER A 290 4.54 4.45 -5.69
CA SER A 290 4.36 5.63 -6.52
C SER A 290 3.44 6.61 -5.81
N ASN A 291 3.72 7.90 -5.96
CA ASN A 291 2.82 8.94 -5.49
C ASN A 291 1.67 9.21 -6.47
N LEU A 292 1.81 8.75 -7.71
CA LEU A 292 0.91 9.05 -8.81
C LEU A 292 0.04 7.85 -9.16
N SER A 293 -1.16 8.13 -9.67
CA SER A 293 -2.00 7.09 -10.24
C SER A 293 -1.57 6.77 -11.66
N LEU A 294 -1.95 5.58 -12.15
CA LEU A 294 -1.67 5.20 -13.54
C LEU A 294 -2.18 6.29 -14.51
N ALA A 295 -3.42 6.76 -14.33
CA ALA A 295 -4.03 7.77 -15.19
C ALA A 295 -3.29 9.13 -15.25
N VAL A 296 -2.45 9.45 -14.26
CA VAL A 296 -1.73 10.73 -14.17
C VAL A 296 -0.21 10.53 -14.26
N LYS A 297 0.29 9.29 -14.41
CA LYS A 297 1.73 8.98 -14.42
C LYS A 297 2.48 9.72 -15.54
N CYS A 298 1.86 9.93 -16.70
CA CYS A 298 2.44 10.73 -17.79
C CYS A 298 2.59 12.22 -17.44
N ASN A 299 1.82 12.71 -16.46
CA ASN A 299 1.85 14.07 -15.94
C ASN A 299 2.54 14.07 -14.56
N GLU A 300 3.74 13.48 -14.46
CA GLU A 300 4.54 13.47 -13.22
C GLU A 300 4.63 14.89 -12.64
N ALA A 301 3.75 15.18 -11.67
CA ALA A 301 3.61 16.52 -11.13
C ALA A 301 4.86 16.82 -10.32
N VAL A 302 5.51 17.93 -10.66
CA VAL A 302 6.79 18.28 -10.06
C VAL A 302 6.56 18.98 -8.72
N GLU A 303 6.78 18.26 -7.64
CA GLU A 303 6.76 18.78 -6.27
C GLU A 303 8.16 19.22 -5.80
N GLY A 304 8.20 20.10 -4.79
CA GLY A 304 9.45 20.65 -4.24
C GLY A 304 9.75 22.10 -4.62
N THR A 305 10.91 22.61 -4.16
CA THR A 305 11.32 24.01 -4.39
C THR A 305 11.33 24.41 -5.87
N GLN A 306 11.18 25.72 -6.15
CA GLN A 306 11.29 26.26 -7.51
C GLN A 306 12.57 25.81 -8.24
N THR A 307 13.69 25.69 -7.53
CA THR A 307 14.96 25.21 -8.09
C THR A 307 14.86 23.77 -8.56
N ILE A 308 14.27 22.88 -7.77
CA ILE A 308 14.07 21.47 -8.15
C ILE A 308 13.08 21.35 -9.30
N LYS A 309 12.00 22.15 -9.29
CA LYS A 309 11.06 22.20 -10.42
C LYS A 309 11.75 22.61 -11.71
N ARG A 310 12.59 23.64 -11.66
CA ARG A 310 13.40 24.09 -12.80
C ARG A 310 14.37 23.03 -13.28
N ALA A 311 15.04 22.32 -12.36
CA ALA A 311 15.95 21.24 -12.71
C ALA A 311 15.21 20.09 -13.41
N LEU A 312 14.07 19.65 -12.89
CA LEU A 312 13.28 18.56 -13.48
C LEU A 312 12.73 18.89 -14.88
N LEU A 313 12.48 20.18 -15.16
CA LEU A 313 12.02 20.66 -16.46
C LEU A 313 13.17 21.14 -17.36
N TYR A 314 14.42 21.07 -16.90
CA TYR A 314 15.56 21.60 -17.63
C TYR A 314 15.83 20.78 -18.90
N SER A 315 16.21 21.47 -19.99
CA SER A 315 16.59 20.82 -21.24
C SER A 315 18.06 20.37 -21.18
N TYR A 316 18.29 19.19 -20.62
CA TYR A 316 19.63 18.61 -20.53
C TYR A 316 20.18 18.23 -21.90
N GLN A 317 21.37 18.76 -22.23
CA GLN A 317 22.11 18.40 -23.44
C GLN A 317 22.70 16.99 -23.34
N ASN A 318 23.25 16.63 -22.18
CA ASN A 318 23.68 15.25 -21.91
C ASN A 318 22.47 14.42 -21.43
N ILE A 319 22.06 13.46 -22.26
CA ILE A 319 20.94 12.57 -21.99
C ILE A 319 21.13 11.76 -20.70
N ASN A 320 22.37 11.39 -20.37
CA ASN A 320 22.67 10.60 -19.19
C ASN A 320 22.56 11.41 -17.89
N LEU A 321 22.49 12.74 -17.97
CA LEU A 321 22.28 13.62 -16.81
C LEU A 321 20.81 14.02 -16.63
N LYS A 322 19.91 13.53 -17.50
CA LYS A 322 18.48 13.77 -17.30
C LYS A 322 18.02 13.15 -15.99
N PRO A 323 17.20 13.86 -15.21
CA PRO A 323 16.62 13.33 -13.99
C PRO A 323 15.91 12.01 -14.25
N VAL A 324 16.11 11.06 -13.34
CA VAL A 324 15.44 9.76 -13.43
C VAL A 324 13.96 9.90 -13.10
N ASN A 325 13.16 8.89 -13.45
CA ASN A 325 11.76 8.81 -13.06
C ASN A 325 11.61 8.52 -11.55
N GLU A 326 10.38 8.63 -11.03
CA GLU A 326 10.08 8.34 -9.62
C GLU A 326 10.49 6.92 -9.21
N GLU A 327 10.25 5.94 -10.08
CA GLU A 327 10.50 4.53 -9.82
C GLU A 327 11.98 4.25 -9.55
N LEU A 328 12.86 4.72 -10.43
CA LEU A 328 14.30 4.56 -10.24
C LEU A 328 14.80 5.34 -9.01
N ALA A 329 14.16 6.47 -8.66
CA ALA A 329 14.50 7.16 -7.41
C ALA A 329 14.19 6.32 -6.16
N TYR A 330 13.03 5.66 -6.11
CA TYR A 330 12.71 4.74 -5.01
C TYR A 330 13.62 3.50 -4.98
N GLN A 331 14.06 2.99 -6.14
CA GLN A 331 15.03 1.88 -6.21
C GLN A 331 16.41 2.20 -5.61
N HIS A 332 16.71 3.49 -5.39
CA HIS A 332 17.93 3.99 -4.77
C HIS A 332 17.70 4.57 -3.36
N THR A 333 16.49 4.46 -2.80
CA THR A 333 16.12 5.19 -1.57
C THR A 333 15.56 4.27 -0.49
N LEU A 334 16.16 4.31 0.69
CA LEU A 334 15.57 3.77 1.92
C LEU A 334 14.85 4.89 2.66
N VAL A 335 13.52 4.84 2.65
CA VAL A 335 12.68 5.75 3.44
C VAL A 335 12.51 5.16 4.83
N LEU A 336 12.96 5.86 5.88
CA LEU A 336 12.85 5.42 7.25
C LEU A 336 11.52 5.87 7.85
N ASN A 337 10.77 4.92 8.42
CA ASN A 337 9.54 5.19 9.14
C ASN A 337 9.80 5.60 10.59
N ASN A 338 8.72 5.85 11.33
CA ASN A 338 8.74 6.29 12.73
C ASN A 338 9.46 5.34 13.70
N TYR A 339 9.71 4.10 13.32
CA TYR A 339 10.32 3.07 14.17
C TYR A 339 11.78 2.78 13.80
N GLY A 340 12.33 3.53 12.83
CA GLY A 340 13.66 3.27 12.27
C GLY A 340 13.70 2.06 11.33
N ARG A 341 12.55 1.51 10.95
CA ARG A 341 12.45 0.50 9.88
C ARG A 341 12.38 1.20 8.53
N ALA A 342 12.69 0.47 7.47
CA ALA A 342 12.40 0.97 6.13
C ALA A 342 10.88 0.92 5.87
N LYS A 343 10.39 1.86 5.09
CA LYS A 343 9.08 1.78 4.43
C LYS A 343 9.14 0.69 3.38
N HIS A 344 8.05 -0.04 3.20
CA HIS A 344 7.95 -1.03 2.14
C HIS A 344 7.75 -0.30 0.80
N THR A 345 8.77 -0.27 -0.04
CA THR A 345 8.74 0.47 -1.30
C THR A 345 8.79 -0.40 -2.54
N ILE A 346 9.23 -1.66 -2.47
CA ILE A 346 9.23 -2.57 -3.63
C ILE A 346 7.93 -3.40 -3.61
N VAL A 347 7.05 -3.19 -4.60
CA VAL A 347 5.67 -3.68 -4.52
C VAL A 347 5.55 -5.18 -4.67
N ARG A 348 6.42 -5.77 -5.50
CA ARG A 348 6.42 -7.22 -5.76
C ARG A 348 6.88 -8.09 -4.59
N THR A 349 7.33 -7.50 -3.47
CA THR A 349 7.82 -8.28 -2.31
C THR A 349 6.77 -8.38 -1.21
N SER A 350 6.76 -9.50 -0.48
CA SER A 350 5.86 -9.77 0.64
C SER A 350 6.28 -9.17 2.00
N SER A 351 7.50 -8.61 2.11
CA SER A 351 8.04 -8.05 3.36
C SER A 351 8.94 -6.84 3.17
N VAL A 352 8.97 -5.99 4.20
CA VAL A 352 9.85 -4.82 4.32
C VAL A 352 11.33 -5.24 4.22
N GLU A 353 11.71 -6.35 4.86
CA GLU A 353 13.09 -6.83 4.88
C GLU A 353 13.57 -7.21 3.48
N LYS A 354 12.71 -7.87 2.69
CA LYS A 354 13.01 -8.23 1.30
C LYS A 354 13.08 -6.98 0.42
N SER A 355 12.08 -6.09 0.52
CA SER A 355 12.09 -4.78 -0.14
C SER A 355 13.38 -4.00 0.13
N THR A 356 13.83 -3.96 1.40
CA THR A 356 15.06 -3.27 1.81
C THR A 356 16.29 -3.93 1.20
N ARG A 357 16.37 -5.27 1.25
CA ARG A 357 17.50 -6.03 0.69
C ARG A 357 17.63 -5.83 -0.81
N ILE A 358 16.54 -5.72 -1.56
CA ILE A 358 16.61 -5.44 -3.00
C ILE A 358 17.32 -4.12 -3.27
N ILE A 359 16.97 -3.07 -2.53
CA ILE A 359 17.59 -1.74 -2.67
C ILE A 359 19.04 -1.76 -2.21
N SER A 360 19.33 -2.41 -1.08
CA SER A 360 20.65 -2.36 -0.44
C SER A 360 21.64 -3.43 -0.91
N TYR A 361 21.21 -4.46 -1.64
CA TYR A 361 22.05 -5.57 -2.07
C TYR A 361 21.82 -5.90 -3.55
N ASP A 362 20.61 -6.32 -3.95
CA ASP A 362 20.38 -6.88 -5.29
C ASP A 362 20.64 -5.86 -6.40
N ASN A 363 20.14 -4.63 -6.22
CA ASN A 363 20.34 -3.54 -7.19
C ASN A 363 21.82 -3.14 -7.30
N ILE A 364 22.55 -3.07 -6.17
CA ILE A 364 23.98 -2.77 -6.17
C ILE A 364 24.74 -3.90 -6.89
N LYS A 365 24.47 -5.16 -6.52
CA LYS A 365 25.14 -6.33 -7.09
C LYS A 365 24.92 -6.40 -8.60
N LYS A 366 23.70 -6.16 -9.06
CA LYS A 366 23.37 -6.08 -10.49
C LYS A 366 24.21 -5.01 -11.19
N TRP A 367 24.25 -3.79 -10.66
CA TRP A 367 25.03 -2.69 -11.24
C TRP A 367 26.54 -2.97 -11.29
N LEU A 368 27.10 -3.56 -10.22
CA LEU A 368 28.51 -3.94 -10.16
C LEU A 368 28.85 -5.04 -11.19
N ASN A 369 27.96 -6.00 -11.40
CA ASN A 369 28.13 -7.04 -12.41
C ASN A 369 28.07 -6.49 -13.84
N GLU A 370 27.22 -5.48 -14.08
CA GLU A 370 27.10 -4.82 -15.39
C GLU A 370 28.31 -3.93 -15.71
N LYS A 371 28.95 -3.35 -14.68
CA LYS A 371 30.12 -2.47 -14.82
C LYS A 371 31.23 -2.84 -13.81
N PRO A 372 32.04 -3.89 -14.08
CA PRO A 372 33.04 -4.38 -13.13
C PRO A 372 34.15 -3.38 -12.77
N SER A 373 34.36 -2.34 -13.58
CA SER A 373 35.27 -1.24 -13.26
C SER A 373 34.78 -0.37 -12.11
N ASN A 374 33.48 -0.42 -11.81
CA ASN A 374 32.87 0.35 -10.75
C ASN A 374 32.92 -0.44 -9.46
N ASN A 375 33.32 0.23 -8.40
CA ASN A 375 33.40 -0.38 -7.08
C ASN A 375 33.02 0.59 -5.95
N LYS A 376 32.44 1.75 -6.29
CA LYS A 376 32.12 2.83 -5.35
C LYS A 376 30.63 2.86 -5.05
N VAL A 377 30.29 2.80 -3.77
CA VAL A 377 28.93 3.00 -3.28
C VAL A 377 28.94 4.20 -2.33
N THR A 378 28.08 5.17 -2.58
CA THR A 378 27.89 6.31 -1.68
C THR A 378 26.57 6.19 -0.95
N ILE A 379 26.62 6.29 0.38
CA ILE A 379 25.42 6.37 1.21
C ILE A 379 25.20 7.83 1.58
N TYR A 380 24.11 8.41 1.07
CA TYR A 380 23.72 9.78 1.33
C TYR A 380 22.54 9.84 2.32
N ALA A 381 22.82 10.15 3.58
CA ALA A 381 21.81 10.45 4.58
C ALA A 381 21.34 11.91 4.53
N LEU A 382 20.12 12.13 4.05
CA LEU A 382 19.55 13.47 3.88
C LEU A 382 19.06 14.04 5.23
N GLY A 383 19.21 15.36 5.40
CA GLY A 383 19.22 16.01 6.73
C GLY A 383 18.06 16.91 7.11
N GLY A 384 17.06 17.09 6.25
CA GLY A 384 16.00 18.08 6.44
C GLY A 384 14.63 17.51 6.84
N PHE A 385 13.82 18.38 7.42
CA PHE A 385 12.38 18.24 7.64
C PHE A 385 11.67 18.61 6.34
N LYS A 386 11.59 17.67 5.40
CA LYS A 386 10.90 17.87 4.12
C LYS A 386 10.04 16.67 3.82
N ASP A 387 8.98 16.89 3.05
CA ASP A 387 8.10 15.82 2.58
C ASP A 387 8.87 14.81 1.73
N GLU A 388 8.48 13.54 1.83
CA GLU A 388 9.03 12.41 1.08
C GLU A 388 9.02 12.72 -0.43
N LYS A 389 7.93 13.30 -0.95
CA LYS A 389 7.81 13.64 -2.37
C LYS A 389 8.82 14.69 -2.83
N GLU A 390 9.12 15.68 -1.99
CA GLU A 390 10.14 16.68 -2.28
C GLU A 390 11.54 16.04 -2.29
N TYR A 391 11.81 15.12 -1.37
CA TYR A 391 13.07 14.37 -1.37
C TYR A 391 13.24 13.51 -2.60
N ILE A 392 12.21 12.76 -2.98
CA ILE A 392 12.24 11.94 -4.18
C ILE A 392 12.47 12.82 -5.41
N SER A 393 11.81 13.97 -5.51
CA SER A 393 12.04 14.95 -6.60
C SER A 393 13.50 15.44 -6.65
N LYS A 394 14.14 15.67 -5.50
CA LYS A 394 15.57 16.02 -5.43
C LYS A 394 16.48 14.84 -5.81
N ILE A 395 16.19 13.65 -5.31
CA ILE A 395 16.96 12.42 -5.57
C ILE A 395 16.95 12.08 -7.06
N ARG A 396 15.82 12.26 -7.73
CA ARG A 396 15.68 12.11 -9.19
C ARG A 396 16.71 12.91 -9.97
N VAL A 397 16.98 14.14 -9.54
CA VAL A 397 17.98 15.02 -10.16
C VAL A 397 19.41 14.56 -9.83
N MET A 398 19.64 13.98 -8.66
CA MET A 398 21.00 13.66 -8.17
C MET A 398 21.54 12.32 -8.68
N ILE A 399 20.70 11.28 -8.81
CA ILE A 399 21.11 9.93 -9.22
C ILE A 399 21.96 9.93 -10.51
N PRO A 400 21.56 10.62 -11.60
CA PRO A 400 22.32 10.65 -12.85
C PRO A 400 23.78 11.07 -12.66
N TYR A 401 24.03 12.09 -11.84
CA TYR A 401 25.37 12.61 -11.61
C TYR A 401 26.27 11.60 -10.88
N PHE A 402 25.73 10.84 -9.92
CA PHE A 402 26.50 9.79 -9.26
C PHE A 402 26.83 8.65 -10.23
N LEU A 403 25.83 8.18 -10.98
CA LEU A 403 25.99 7.04 -11.89
C LEU A 403 26.97 7.36 -13.03
N GLU A 404 26.92 8.57 -13.60
CA GLU A 404 27.87 9.00 -14.64
C GLU A 404 29.31 9.10 -14.11
N ASN A 405 29.50 9.32 -12.80
CA ASN A 405 30.82 9.31 -12.16
C ASN A 405 31.25 7.91 -11.67
N GLY A 406 30.51 6.85 -12.02
CA GLY A 406 30.83 5.48 -11.61
C GLY A 406 30.62 5.23 -10.12
N ILE A 407 29.69 5.95 -9.50
CA ILE A 407 29.33 5.83 -8.08
C ILE A 407 27.87 5.41 -7.98
N TYR A 408 27.59 4.35 -7.22
CA TYR A 408 26.22 3.92 -6.96
C TYR A 408 25.68 4.61 -5.71
N PRO A 409 24.66 5.48 -5.80
CA PRO A 409 24.14 6.17 -4.64
C PRO A 409 23.02 5.37 -3.93
N ILE A 410 23.03 5.35 -2.60
CA ILE A 410 21.89 4.96 -1.77
C ILE A 410 21.51 6.15 -0.91
N PHE A 411 20.26 6.59 -1.02
CA PHE A 411 19.74 7.70 -0.23
C PHE A 411 19.01 7.18 1.01
N LEU A 412 19.26 7.80 2.16
CA LEU A 412 18.49 7.59 3.38
C LEU A 412 17.66 8.86 3.62
N THR A 413 16.35 8.69 3.69
CA THR A 413 15.39 9.78 3.96
C THR A 413 14.42 9.38 5.05
N TRP A 414 13.72 10.34 5.65
CA TRP A 414 12.67 10.09 6.65
C TRP A 414 11.29 10.20 6.02
N GLN A 415 10.31 9.47 6.56
CA GLN A 415 8.91 9.56 6.17
C GLN A 415 8.26 10.87 6.65
N GLU A 416 7.37 11.43 5.85
CA GLU A 416 6.68 12.72 6.07
C GLU A 416 6.02 12.84 7.46
N SER A 417 5.33 11.78 7.90
CA SER A 417 4.60 11.75 9.17
C SER A 417 5.49 12.00 10.40
N TYR A 418 6.78 11.67 10.29
CA TYR A 418 7.74 11.92 11.37
C TYR A 418 8.06 13.40 11.51
N MET A 419 8.29 14.06 10.37
CA MET A 419 8.76 15.42 10.35
C MET A 419 7.66 16.41 10.70
N LYS A 420 6.40 16.13 10.34
CA LYS A 420 5.25 16.97 10.72
C LYS A 420 5.12 17.19 12.23
N ALA A 421 5.29 16.15 13.05
CA ALA A 421 5.20 16.31 14.52
C ALA A 421 6.31 17.21 15.08
N ILE A 422 7.49 17.21 14.45
CA ILE A 422 8.62 18.06 14.82
C ILE A 422 8.42 19.47 14.29
N GLU A 423 7.99 19.61 13.03
CA GLU A 423 7.65 20.88 12.37
C GLU A 423 6.55 21.60 13.14
N GLU A 424 5.43 20.95 13.48
CA GLU A 424 4.35 21.58 14.26
C GLU A 424 4.82 22.12 15.61
N SER A 425 5.76 21.42 16.27
CA SER A 425 6.37 21.87 17.53
C SER A 425 7.26 23.10 17.33
N ILE A 426 7.98 23.17 16.21
CA ILE A 426 8.82 24.31 15.83
C ILE A 426 7.97 25.49 15.36
N ASP A 427 7.04 25.26 14.44
CA ASP A 427 6.15 26.26 13.84
C ASP A 427 5.30 26.93 14.90
N ASN A 428 4.78 26.21 15.90
CA ASN A 428 4.07 26.83 17.02
C ASN A 428 4.88 27.90 17.76
N LYS A 429 6.21 27.86 17.68
CA LYS A 429 7.10 28.87 18.29
C LYS A 429 7.44 30.04 17.37
N PHE A 430 7.41 29.83 16.06
CA PHE A 430 7.72 30.85 15.06
C PHE A 430 6.47 31.34 14.31
N LYS A 431 5.27 30.93 14.76
CA LYS A 431 3.97 31.17 14.12
C LYS A 431 3.64 32.65 13.90
N ASP A 432 4.19 33.51 14.75
CA ASP A 432 3.95 34.97 14.72
C ASP A 432 4.92 35.73 13.81
N ILE A 433 5.83 35.04 13.11
CA ILE A 433 6.81 35.68 12.23
C ILE A 433 6.30 35.66 10.79
N GLU A 434 5.77 36.78 10.32
CA GLU A 434 5.46 37.00 8.91
C GLU A 434 6.75 37.18 8.09
N VAL A 435 6.87 36.41 7.02
CA VAL A 435 8.00 36.47 6.08
C VAL A 435 7.49 36.98 4.73
N LYS A 436 8.14 37.99 4.13
CA LYS A 436 7.64 38.66 2.91
C LYS A 436 8.59 38.53 1.72
N THR A 437 9.84 38.12 1.94
CA THR A 437 10.86 37.99 0.89
C THR A 437 11.64 36.67 0.96
N PRO A 438 12.23 36.20 -0.17
CA PRO A 438 13.04 34.97 -0.19
C PRO A 438 14.26 34.99 0.74
N ASP A 439 14.91 36.14 0.92
CA ASP A 439 16.05 36.28 1.82
C ASP A 439 15.63 36.17 3.29
N GLU A 440 14.44 36.67 3.64
CA GLU A 440 13.87 36.49 4.98
C GLU A 440 13.45 35.03 5.22
N VAL A 441 13.05 34.28 4.18
CA VAL A 441 12.80 32.82 4.28
C VAL A 441 14.10 32.10 4.62
N GLU A 442 15.21 32.46 3.97
CA GLU A 442 16.51 31.86 4.27
C GLU A 442 17.04 32.28 5.66
N ALA A 443 16.81 33.53 6.06
CA ALA A 443 17.13 34.00 7.40
C ALA A 443 16.28 33.30 8.47
N LEU A 444 14.98 33.08 8.23
CA LEU A 444 14.10 32.31 9.10
C LEU A 444 14.55 30.85 9.15
N ASN A 445 14.91 30.23 8.03
CA ASN A 445 15.45 28.86 8.02
C ASN A 445 16.74 28.75 8.84
N ARG A 446 17.66 29.73 8.72
CA ARG A 446 18.87 29.78 9.56
C ARG A 446 18.54 30.07 11.03
N ALA A 447 17.49 30.85 11.30
CA ALA A 447 17.03 31.12 12.65
C ALA A 447 16.36 29.89 13.29
N ILE A 448 15.56 29.13 12.54
CA ILE A 448 15.01 27.83 12.90
C ILE A 448 16.16 26.84 13.12
N GLU A 449 17.15 26.79 12.23
CA GLU A 449 18.31 25.92 12.37
C GLU A 449 19.15 26.28 13.60
N ASN A 450 19.39 27.58 13.84
CA ASN A 450 20.09 28.06 15.03
C ASN A 450 19.27 27.87 16.31
N TYR A 451 17.94 27.98 16.22
CA TYR A 451 17.03 27.73 17.32
C TYR A 451 16.95 26.24 17.65
N ALA A 452 16.90 25.36 16.65
CA ALA A 452 17.01 23.92 16.79
C ALA A 452 18.39 23.51 17.36
N ARG A 453 19.45 24.27 17.05
CA ARG A 453 20.79 24.13 17.66
C ARG A 453 20.84 24.62 19.12
N LYS A 454 20.17 25.73 19.47
CA LYS A 454 20.24 26.37 20.81
C LYS A 454 19.21 25.88 21.82
N ILE A 455 18.02 25.47 21.37
CA ILE A 455 16.92 24.98 22.20
C ILE A 455 16.57 23.58 21.69
N SER A 456 17.50 22.67 21.96
CA SER A 456 17.21 21.25 22.05
C SER A 456 16.12 21.04 23.10
N THR A 457 14.86 20.91 22.69
CA THR A 457 13.92 20.16 23.52
C THR A 457 14.49 18.74 23.59
N ARG A 458 15.06 18.35 24.73
CA ARG A 458 15.65 17.01 24.95
C ARG A 458 14.81 15.89 24.34
N ALA A 459 13.49 16.03 24.35
CA ALA A 459 12.50 15.11 23.78
C ALA A 459 12.71 14.81 22.28
N ILE A 460 12.78 15.84 21.41
CA ILE A 460 12.93 15.64 19.96
C ILE A 460 14.27 14.98 19.64
N TRP A 461 15.35 15.41 20.30
CA TRP A 461 16.67 14.81 20.10
C TRP A 461 16.79 13.41 20.71
N SER A 462 16.13 13.13 21.83
CA SER A 462 16.05 11.77 22.37
C SER A 462 15.29 10.86 21.42
N GLU A 463 14.23 11.37 20.79
CA GLU A 463 13.44 10.62 19.81
C GLU A 463 14.25 10.32 18.54
N ILE A 464 14.95 11.31 17.96
CA ILE A 464 15.88 11.08 16.83
C ILE A 464 16.93 10.03 17.18
N LYS A 465 17.52 10.11 18.39
CA LYS A 465 18.54 9.15 18.85
C LYS A 465 17.98 7.75 19.06
N GLU A 466 16.79 7.64 19.64
CA GLU A 466 16.10 6.37 19.83
C GLU A 466 15.77 5.71 18.49
N LYS A 467 15.22 6.48 17.54
CA LYS A 467 14.92 5.98 16.18
C LYS A 467 16.18 5.60 15.42
N SER A 468 17.25 6.39 15.53
CA SER A 468 18.56 6.05 14.97
C SER A 468 19.12 4.77 15.57
N LYS A 469 18.90 4.54 16.87
CA LYS A 469 19.26 3.28 17.55
C LYS A 469 18.43 2.11 17.03
N ASN A 470 17.12 2.27 16.88
CA ASN A 470 16.25 1.24 16.31
C ASN A 470 16.64 0.91 14.87
N ALA A 471 16.97 1.92 14.05
CA ALA A 471 17.42 1.71 12.68
C ALA A 471 18.70 0.88 12.56
N ASN A 472 19.57 0.92 13.57
CA ASN A 472 20.79 0.11 13.64
C ASN A 472 20.59 -1.24 14.34
N SER A 473 19.42 -1.50 14.91
CA SER A 473 19.18 -2.68 15.73
C SER A 473 18.84 -3.90 14.88
N LYS A 474 19.48 -5.04 15.19
CA LYS A 474 19.14 -6.35 14.61
C LYS A 474 17.69 -6.75 14.87
N ARG A 475 17.18 -6.37 16.04
CA ARG A 475 15.81 -6.62 16.45
C ARG A 475 15.26 -5.35 17.08
N ILE A 476 14.14 -4.86 16.58
CA ILE A 476 13.37 -3.80 17.20
C ILE A 476 12.28 -4.46 18.03
N PHE A 477 12.19 -4.10 19.32
CA PHE A 477 11.19 -4.62 20.24
C PHE A 477 9.91 -3.78 20.15
N GLY A 478 8.76 -4.38 20.49
CA GLY A 478 7.45 -3.72 20.38
C GLY A 478 6.66 -4.08 19.12
N PHE A 479 7.15 -5.05 18.34
CA PHE A 479 6.41 -5.72 17.27
C PHE A 479 6.09 -7.18 17.71
N LYS A 480 4.81 -7.57 17.72
CA LYS A 480 4.26 -8.90 18.02
C LYS A 480 4.85 -9.94 17.06
N GLU A 481 5.25 -11.05 17.68
CA GLU A 481 6.05 -12.14 17.12
C GLU A 481 5.27 -13.06 16.16
N ASN A 482 4.65 -12.54 15.09
CA ASN A 482 4.03 -13.40 14.06
C ASN A 482 4.92 -13.65 12.83
N THR A 483 6.02 -12.90 12.66
CA THR A 483 6.96 -13.16 11.57
C THR A 483 8.09 -14.09 12.03
N ARG A 484 8.32 -15.20 11.30
CA ARG A 484 9.55 -16.03 11.45
C ARG A 484 10.85 -15.23 11.24
N ILE A 485 10.74 -14.03 10.65
CA ILE A 485 11.84 -13.12 10.35
C ILE A 485 11.94 -12.06 11.46
N PRO A 486 13.13 -11.83 12.04
CA PRO A 486 13.32 -10.78 13.03
C PRO A 486 13.12 -9.40 12.41
N VAL A 487 12.21 -8.63 13.01
CA VAL A 487 11.95 -7.23 12.67
C VAL A 487 13.22 -6.40 12.88
N SER A 488 13.85 -5.99 11.79
CA SER A 488 15.18 -5.34 11.79
C SER A 488 15.09 -3.86 11.38
N GLY A 489 16.02 -3.05 11.89
CA GLY A 489 16.15 -1.65 11.46
C GLY A 489 16.73 -1.51 10.04
N ALA A 490 16.40 -0.40 9.38
CA ALA A 490 16.83 -0.15 8.00
C ALA A 490 18.35 -0.18 7.81
N LEU A 491 19.09 0.49 8.70
CA LEU A 491 20.56 0.54 8.65
C LEU A 491 21.17 -0.81 9.01
N TYR A 492 20.54 -1.61 9.85
CA TYR A 492 21.01 -2.97 10.12
C TYR A 492 21.00 -3.82 8.84
N ILE A 493 19.90 -3.79 8.08
CA ILE A 493 19.77 -4.54 6.81
C ILE A 493 20.72 -4.00 5.74
N LEU A 494 20.88 -2.67 5.66
CA LEU A 494 21.87 -2.04 4.78
C LEU A 494 23.28 -2.52 5.11
N THR A 495 23.65 -2.52 6.39
CA THR A 495 24.98 -2.98 6.84
C THR A 495 25.20 -4.47 6.54
N ASP A 496 24.18 -5.30 6.77
CA ASP A 496 24.20 -6.73 6.40
C ASP A 496 24.41 -6.93 4.89
N SER A 497 23.79 -6.08 4.08
CA SER A 497 23.90 -6.12 2.63
C SER A 497 25.31 -5.74 2.16
N LEU A 498 25.91 -4.68 2.72
CA LEU A 498 27.29 -4.28 2.42
C LEU A 498 28.30 -5.36 2.83
N GLU A 499 28.08 -6.01 3.98
CA GLU A 499 28.92 -7.12 4.42
C GLU A 499 28.84 -8.32 3.47
N ARG A 500 27.63 -8.65 2.98
CA ARG A 500 27.43 -9.70 1.97
C ARG A 500 28.14 -9.37 0.66
N LEU A 501 28.02 -8.15 0.15
CA LEU A 501 28.72 -7.74 -1.07
C LEU A 501 30.23 -7.92 -0.92
N LYS A 502 30.80 -7.52 0.22
CA LYS A 502 32.24 -7.72 0.49
C LYS A 502 32.62 -9.21 0.54
N LYS A 503 31.78 -10.07 1.12
CA LYS A 503 32.01 -11.53 1.16
C LYS A 503 31.92 -12.19 -0.21
N ASP A 504 31.15 -11.61 -1.13
CA ASP A 504 31.10 -12.03 -2.53
C ASP A 504 32.36 -11.62 -3.33
N ASN A 505 33.47 -11.31 -2.64
CA ASN A 505 34.76 -10.85 -3.19
C ASN A 505 34.68 -9.58 -4.03
N ILE A 506 33.73 -8.70 -3.73
CA ILE A 506 33.62 -7.38 -4.35
C ILE A 506 34.47 -6.39 -3.54
N ASP A 507 35.47 -5.78 -4.18
CA ASP A 507 36.32 -4.74 -3.57
C ASP A 507 35.58 -3.42 -3.46
N LEU A 508 34.68 -3.31 -2.48
CA LEU A 508 33.77 -2.18 -2.34
C LEU A 508 34.40 -0.98 -1.61
N GLN A 509 34.43 0.18 -2.26
CA GLN A 509 34.69 1.48 -1.63
C GLN A 509 33.37 2.09 -1.16
N ILE A 510 33.26 2.35 0.14
CA ILE A 510 32.04 2.90 0.74
C ILE A 510 32.31 4.35 1.15
N ASP A 511 31.61 5.29 0.54
CA ASP A 511 31.65 6.71 0.88
C ASP A 511 30.35 7.12 1.59
N VAL A 512 30.42 8.05 2.52
CA VAL A 512 29.24 8.52 3.27
C VAL A 512 29.13 10.03 3.20
N ILE A 513 27.94 10.50 2.84
CA ILE A 513 27.56 11.91 2.92
C ILE A 513 26.38 11.98 3.87
N ALA A 514 26.45 12.82 4.88
CA ALA A 514 25.32 13.02 5.77
C ALA A 514 25.16 14.50 6.10
N HIS A 515 23.91 14.93 6.23
CA HIS A 515 23.57 16.30 6.59
C HIS A 515 22.67 16.29 7.83
N SER A 516 22.87 17.20 8.79
CA SER A 516 21.96 17.47 9.92
C SER A 516 21.37 16.20 10.60
N ALA A 517 20.06 15.94 10.53
CA ALA A 517 19.44 14.75 11.14
C ALA A 517 19.96 13.43 10.55
N GLY A 518 20.32 13.43 9.26
CA GLY A 518 21.01 12.31 8.60
C GLY A 518 22.37 12.04 9.22
N SER A 519 23.10 13.09 9.65
CA SER A 519 24.38 12.93 10.36
C SER A 519 24.21 12.21 11.69
N GLN A 520 23.10 12.42 12.41
CA GLN A 520 22.81 11.65 13.64
C GLN A 520 22.51 10.17 13.36
N LEU A 521 21.78 9.90 12.27
CA LEU A 521 21.44 8.53 11.86
C LEU A 521 22.69 7.67 11.63
N VAL A 522 23.72 8.25 11.00
CA VAL A 522 24.98 7.56 10.68
C VAL A 522 26.03 7.63 11.79
N SER A 523 26.15 8.74 12.53
CA SER A 523 27.26 8.96 13.47
C SER A 523 27.09 8.29 14.84
N THR A 524 25.87 7.91 15.22
CA THR A 524 25.57 7.41 16.57
C THR A 524 26.07 5.97 16.81
N LEU A 525 25.49 5.00 16.09
CA LEU A 525 25.76 3.56 16.27
C LEU A 525 26.27 2.87 15.01
N TRP A 526 25.92 3.39 13.84
CA TRP A 526 26.20 2.72 12.57
C TRP A 526 27.70 2.55 12.30
N LEU A 527 28.51 3.59 12.55
CA LEU A 527 29.97 3.50 12.41
C LEU A 527 30.59 2.39 13.29
N LYS A 528 30.04 2.18 14.49
CA LYS A 528 30.49 1.10 15.39
C LYS A 528 30.13 -0.26 14.82
N GLU A 529 28.93 -0.40 14.25
CA GLU A 529 28.47 -1.65 13.64
C GLU A 529 29.23 -1.98 12.34
N LEU A 530 29.56 -0.98 11.52
CA LEU A 530 30.45 -1.16 10.36
C LEU A 530 31.82 -1.69 10.80
N SER A 531 32.43 -1.06 11.82
CA SER A 531 33.72 -1.48 12.34
C SER A 531 33.70 -2.91 12.89
N LYS A 532 32.67 -3.30 13.64
CA LYS A 532 32.50 -4.67 14.15
C LYS A 532 32.41 -5.73 13.04
N ARG A 533 31.85 -5.37 11.88
CA ARG A 533 31.72 -6.25 10.71
C ARG A 533 32.92 -6.17 9.76
N GLY A 534 33.98 -5.44 10.14
CA GLY A 534 35.18 -5.27 9.32
C GLY A 534 34.95 -4.46 8.03
N LEU A 535 33.90 -3.63 7.98
CA LEU A 535 33.64 -2.69 6.91
C LEU A 535 34.38 -1.38 7.19
N ARG A 536 35.03 -0.81 6.17
CA ARG A 536 35.78 0.45 6.26
C ARG A 536 35.16 1.47 5.32
N LEU A 537 35.06 2.71 5.78
CA LEU A 537 34.67 3.84 4.94
C LEU A 537 35.92 4.37 4.23
N ASN A 538 35.77 4.68 2.94
CA ASN A 538 36.78 5.34 2.14
C ASN A 538 36.80 6.85 2.44
N SER A 539 35.62 7.47 2.48
CA SER A 539 35.45 8.86 2.92
C SER A 539 34.15 9.05 3.70
N MET A 540 34.10 10.08 4.56
CA MET A 540 32.90 10.48 5.27
C MET A 540 32.84 12.00 5.38
N HIS A 541 31.76 12.59 4.87
CA HIS A 541 31.47 14.01 4.97
C HIS A 541 30.20 14.22 5.78
N LEU A 542 30.34 14.85 6.96
CA LEU A 542 29.23 15.23 7.83
C LEU A 542 29.03 16.75 7.74
N LEU A 543 27.86 17.17 7.27
CA LEU A 543 27.44 18.55 7.09
C LEU A 543 26.45 18.98 8.17
#